data_AF-A0A2J8AC93-F1
#
_entry.id   AF-A0A2J8AC93-F1
#
_cell.length_a   1.000
_cell.length_b   1.000
_cell.length_c   1.000
_cell.angle_alpha   90.00
_cell.angle_beta   90.00
_cell.angle_gamma   90.00
#
_symmetry.space_group_name_H-M   'P 1'
#
loop_
_entity.id
_entity.type
_entity.pdbx_description
1 polymer ?
#
loop_
_entity_poly.entity_id
_entity_poly.type
_entity_poly.pdbx_seq_one_letter_code
_entity_poly.pdbx_strand_id
1 'polypeptide(L)'
;MSIRAEAVATPQAPDATELSRLEKANAFEELKALSTSPRQSVNRPQKNEDVSFRQAPTMADCFPGSSKQYKTVKYDEDITLEVPFRRIRLSTDADFDVYDTSGPQGIDPRLGLPKLRQPWIARRDATGVTAKAGVTQMALARAGIVSEEMAYCAAREGLDPEFVRSEVARGRAIIPANKRHLELEPCVVGRNFLTKVNANFGNSAVSSSIEEEVEKLQWSTIWGADTVMDLSTGTNIYDTREWVMRNSPVPVGTVPIYEALERADGNVEGITWELFRQVLLDQAEQGVDYFTIHAGVLLRHVPLTANRITGIVSRGGSIHAKLCLMEHKENFAYEHWDEILDICAQYDITLSIGDGLRPGCIQDANDAAQFAELKTQGDLTRRAWEKNVQTPRRAATTRSGSGYGIRTAPGYGLPGTALLCYVTPKEHLGLPNRDDVKAGVIAYKIAAHAADLAKGHPMASLWDLELSKARFEFRWYDQFALALDPVTARAYHDATLPQEPAKTAHFCSMCGPKFCSMNITQELRVMVQNDLDAEAAAAEAAAAEGMAQMSEEFKRRGAEIYHAA
;
A
#
# COMPACT_ATOMS: atom_id res chain seq x y z
N MET A 1 68.34 47.43 35.07
CA MET A 1 67.51 47.72 33.88
C MET A 1 67.38 46.43 33.09
N SER A 2 66.25 45.74 33.20
CA SER A 2 65.95 44.48 32.51
C SER A 2 64.94 44.77 31.40
N ILE A 3 65.26 44.37 30.18
CA ILE A 3 64.43 44.55 28.98
C ILE A 3 63.53 43.32 28.83
N ARG A 4 62.25 43.58 28.58
CA ARG A 4 61.14 42.62 28.38
C ARG A 4 61.34 41.75 27.13
N ALA A 5 60.86 40.52 27.20
CA ALA A 5 60.44 39.74 26.04
C ALA A 5 58.93 39.45 26.19
N GLU A 6 58.14 39.84 25.18
CA GLU A 6 56.71 39.55 25.08
C GLU A 6 56.49 38.10 24.65
N ALA A 7 55.60 37.40 25.35
CA ALA A 7 55.14 36.07 24.98
C ALA A 7 53.89 36.20 24.09
N VAL A 8 53.99 35.71 22.85
CA VAL A 8 52.85 35.55 21.93
C VAL A 8 51.99 34.39 22.43
N ALA A 9 50.72 34.64 22.70
CA ALA A 9 49.75 33.60 23.04
C ALA A 9 49.46 32.73 21.81
N THR A 10 49.66 31.41 21.94
CA THR A 10 49.21 30.43 20.96
C THR A 10 47.68 30.29 21.02
N PRO A 11 46.96 30.24 19.87
CA PRO A 11 45.51 30.04 19.88
C PRO A 11 45.21 28.63 20.40
N GLN A 12 44.23 28.50 21.30
CA GLN A 12 43.68 27.19 21.68
C GLN A 12 43.03 26.54 20.46
N ALA A 13 43.39 25.29 20.19
CA ALA A 13 42.72 24.46 19.20
C ALA A 13 41.27 24.21 19.63
N PRO A 14 40.29 24.30 18.71
CA PRO A 14 38.89 24.09 19.03
C PRO A 14 38.62 22.64 19.47
N ASP A 15 37.60 22.48 20.32
CA ASP A 15 37.13 21.20 20.85
C ASP A 15 36.72 20.24 19.71
N ALA A 16 37.16 18.98 19.79
CA ALA A 16 36.86 17.93 18.81
C ALA A 16 35.34 17.72 18.60
N THR A 17 34.51 18.08 19.58
CA THR A 17 33.04 18.04 19.45
C THR A 17 32.45 19.21 18.67
N GLU A 18 33.09 20.38 18.65
CA GLU A 18 32.70 21.49 17.77
C GLU A 18 33.18 21.27 16.34
N LEU A 19 34.38 20.73 16.15
CA LEU A 19 34.91 20.35 14.83
C LEU A 19 33.99 19.33 14.13
N SER A 20 33.52 18.30 14.86
CA SER A 20 32.56 17.33 14.34
C SER A 20 31.20 17.93 13.94
N ARG A 21 30.73 18.97 14.63
CA ARG A 21 29.47 19.68 14.31
C ARG A 21 29.65 20.62 13.12
N LEU A 22 30.78 21.33 13.06
CA LEU A 22 31.13 22.24 11.97
C LEU A 22 31.43 21.48 10.68
N GLU A 23 32.06 20.30 10.74
CA GLU A 23 32.27 19.43 9.57
C GLU A 23 30.94 18.92 9.00
N LYS A 24 29.96 18.56 9.85
CA LYS A 24 28.62 18.16 9.39
C LYS A 24 27.82 19.32 8.79
N ALA A 25 27.99 20.53 9.33
CA ALA A 25 27.33 21.74 8.82
C ALA A 25 27.95 22.24 7.49
N ASN A 26 29.28 22.16 7.36
CA ASN A 26 29.99 22.54 6.12
C ASN A 26 29.84 21.50 5.01
N ALA A 27 29.84 20.21 5.36
CA ALA A 27 29.50 19.15 4.41
C ALA A 27 28.11 19.39 3.81
N PHE A 28 27.15 19.93 4.57
CA PHE A 28 25.81 20.26 4.07
C PHE A 28 25.81 21.39 3.03
N GLU A 29 26.60 22.45 3.21
CA GLU A 29 26.71 23.50 2.19
C GLU A 29 27.46 23.01 0.94
N GLU A 30 28.47 22.17 1.09
CA GLU A 30 29.17 21.49 -0.01
C GLU A 30 28.26 20.50 -0.75
N LEU A 31 27.43 19.73 -0.02
CA LEU A 31 26.40 18.83 -0.55
C LEU A 31 25.35 19.60 -1.37
N LYS A 32 25.03 20.83 -0.96
CA LYS A 32 24.09 21.74 -1.64
C LYS A 32 24.72 22.40 -2.88
N ALA A 33 26.03 22.61 -2.87
CA ALA A 33 26.81 23.22 -3.94
C ALA A 33 27.20 22.24 -5.05
N LEU A 34 27.29 20.94 -4.77
CA LEU A 34 27.62 19.87 -5.74
C LEU A 34 26.45 19.43 -6.63
N SER A 35 25.22 19.90 -6.37
CA SER A 35 24.06 19.69 -7.26
C SER A 35 24.18 20.63 -8.48
N THR A 36 24.83 20.15 -9.54
CA THR A 36 25.13 20.91 -10.77
C THR A 36 24.08 20.78 -11.88
N SER A 37 22.95 20.11 -11.63
CA SER A 37 21.81 20.15 -12.55
C SER A 37 21.05 21.47 -12.38
N PRO A 38 20.66 22.18 -13.46
CA PRO A 38 19.79 23.35 -13.33
C PRO A 38 18.53 22.92 -12.58
N ARG A 39 18.38 23.38 -11.32
CA ARG A 39 17.27 23.01 -10.44
C ARG A 39 15.94 23.25 -11.14
N GLN A 40 15.38 22.21 -11.76
CA GLN A 40 13.98 22.24 -12.16
C GLN A 40 13.18 22.30 -10.86
N SER A 41 12.42 23.38 -10.70
CA SER A 41 11.72 23.63 -9.43
C SER A 41 10.70 22.53 -9.16
N VAL A 42 10.94 21.77 -8.10
CA VAL A 42 9.99 20.80 -7.53
C VAL A 42 8.77 21.50 -6.92
N ASN A 43 7.63 20.80 -6.83
CA ASN A 43 6.41 21.27 -6.17
C ASN A 43 5.70 22.48 -6.80
N ARG A 44 5.93 22.75 -8.10
CA ARG A 44 5.18 23.77 -8.87
C ARG A 44 3.99 23.16 -9.61
N PRO A 45 2.91 23.94 -9.85
CA PRO A 45 1.92 23.59 -10.86
C PRO A 45 2.62 23.42 -12.20
N GLN A 46 2.39 22.28 -12.84
CA GLN A 46 2.99 21.97 -14.13
C GLN A 46 2.23 22.74 -15.21
N LYS A 47 2.82 23.85 -15.67
CA LYS A 47 2.28 24.66 -16.77
C LYS A 47 2.89 24.16 -18.08
N ASN A 48 2.48 22.97 -18.49
CA ASN A 48 2.69 22.56 -19.87
C ASN A 48 1.35 22.77 -20.61
N GLU A 49 1.29 23.75 -21.51
CA GLU A 49 0.04 24.12 -22.20
C GLU A 49 -0.41 23.06 -23.21
N ASP A 50 0.47 22.11 -23.56
CA ASP A 50 0.26 21.08 -24.58
C ASP A 50 -0.22 19.71 -24.05
N VAL A 51 -0.34 19.50 -22.73
CA VAL A 51 -0.85 18.22 -22.17
C VAL A 51 -2.37 18.23 -21.98
N SER A 52 -3.03 17.20 -22.49
CA SER A 52 -4.49 17.05 -22.45
C SER A 52 -4.91 15.78 -21.72
N PHE A 53 -5.32 15.93 -20.45
CA PHE A 53 -5.75 14.80 -19.63
C PHE A 53 -7.17 14.36 -20.00
N ARG A 54 -7.38 13.04 -20.07
CA ARG A 54 -8.73 12.49 -20.11
C ARG A 54 -9.46 12.78 -18.80
N GLN A 55 -10.78 12.86 -18.87
CA GLN A 55 -11.60 12.98 -17.67
C GLN A 55 -11.36 11.77 -16.76
N ALA A 56 -10.97 12.05 -15.51
CA ALA A 56 -10.78 11.03 -14.50
C ALA A 56 -12.09 10.23 -14.28
N PRO A 57 -12.00 8.93 -14.03
CA PRO A 57 -13.17 8.12 -13.68
C PRO A 57 -13.84 8.67 -12.42
N THR A 58 -15.17 8.72 -12.39
CA THR A 58 -15.87 9.16 -11.18
C THR A 58 -16.17 7.99 -10.25
N MET A 59 -16.24 8.27 -8.96
CA MET A 59 -16.68 7.29 -7.95
C MET A 59 -18.05 6.68 -8.32
N ALA A 60 -18.96 7.48 -8.88
CA ALA A 60 -20.29 7.02 -9.28
C ALA A 60 -20.25 6.04 -10.47
N ASP A 61 -19.35 6.28 -11.43
CA ASP A 61 -19.19 5.40 -12.60
C ASP A 61 -18.54 4.06 -12.21
N CYS A 62 -17.56 4.07 -11.31
CA CYS A 62 -16.86 2.86 -10.90
C CYS A 62 -17.60 2.09 -9.80
N PHE A 63 -18.25 2.80 -8.88
CA PHE A 63 -18.88 2.25 -7.68
C PHE A 63 -20.29 2.83 -7.48
N PRO A 64 -21.27 2.43 -8.31
CA PRO A 64 -22.67 2.83 -8.13
C PRO A 64 -23.16 2.51 -6.72
N GLY A 65 -23.86 3.47 -6.09
CA GLY A 65 -24.35 3.33 -4.72
C GLY A 65 -23.30 3.58 -3.62
N SER A 66 -22.08 3.96 -4.01
CA SER A 66 -21.03 4.35 -3.07
C SER A 66 -20.79 5.86 -3.02
N SER A 67 -20.32 6.35 -1.88
CA SER A 67 -19.88 7.73 -1.69
C SER A 67 -18.56 7.78 -0.93
N LYS A 68 -17.70 8.76 -1.26
CA LYS A 68 -16.48 9.03 -0.50
C LYS A 68 -16.86 9.77 0.79
N GLN A 69 -16.35 9.30 1.90
CA GLN A 69 -16.59 9.85 3.24
C GLN A 69 -15.25 10.05 3.94
N TYR A 70 -15.26 10.84 5.02
CA TYR A 70 -14.08 11.09 5.83
C TYR A 70 -14.40 10.90 7.31
N LYS A 71 -13.47 10.27 8.02
CA LYS A 71 -13.47 10.18 9.47
C LYS A 71 -12.58 11.30 10.01
N THR A 72 -13.21 12.28 10.63
CA THR A 72 -12.53 13.36 11.34
C THR A 72 -11.88 12.82 12.62
N VAL A 73 -10.57 12.94 12.72
CA VAL A 73 -9.77 12.54 13.90
C VAL A 73 -9.06 13.76 14.44
N LYS A 74 -9.41 14.17 15.66
CA LYS A 74 -8.67 15.21 16.38
C LYS A 74 -7.32 14.64 16.83
N TYR A 75 -6.24 15.06 16.18
CA TYR A 75 -4.89 14.65 16.57
C TYR A 75 -4.43 15.45 17.79
N ASP A 76 -4.63 16.77 17.77
CA ASP A 76 -4.52 17.65 18.92
C ASP A 76 -5.37 18.93 18.76
N GLU A 77 -5.03 20.02 19.46
CA GLU A 77 -5.79 21.27 19.42
C GLU A 77 -5.75 21.96 18.06
N ASP A 78 -4.64 21.83 17.32
CA ASP A 78 -4.40 22.56 16.07
C ASP A 78 -4.54 21.70 14.82
N ILE A 79 -4.36 20.38 14.93
CA ILE A 79 -4.45 19.45 13.79
C ILE A 79 -5.64 18.53 13.90
N THR A 80 -6.46 18.56 12.85
CA THR A 80 -7.53 17.61 12.58
C THR A 80 -7.19 16.84 11.30
N LEU A 81 -7.33 15.53 11.35
CA LEU A 81 -7.06 14.61 10.25
C LEU A 81 -8.37 14.18 9.61
N GLU A 82 -8.46 14.24 8.29
CA GLU A 82 -9.59 13.73 7.51
C GLU A 82 -9.19 12.42 6.83
N VAL A 83 -9.62 11.30 7.41
CA VAL A 83 -9.21 9.95 6.98
C VAL A 83 -10.27 9.34 6.07
N PRO A 84 -9.97 9.05 4.78
CA PRO A 84 -10.96 8.66 3.80
C PRO A 84 -11.39 7.20 3.97
N PHE A 85 -12.66 6.96 3.70
CA PHE A 85 -13.23 5.65 3.46
C PHE A 85 -14.36 5.79 2.43
N ARG A 86 -14.81 4.67 1.87
CA ARG A 86 -15.96 4.65 0.97
C ARG A 86 -17.12 3.99 1.68
N ARG A 87 -18.27 4.66 1.64
CA ARG A 87 -19.52 4.16 2.21
C ARG A 87 -20.43 3.65 1.11
N ILE A 88 -20.87 2.41 1.25
CA ILE A 88 -21.83 1.75 0.37
C ILE A 88 -23.19 1.81 1.07
N ARG A 89 -24.17 2.46 0.46
CA ARG A 89 -25.53 2.51 1.01
C ARG A 89 -26.32 1.30 0.53
N LEU A 90 -26.80 0.49 1.47
CA LEU A 90 -27.56 -0.72 1.19
C LEU A 90 -29.06 -0.42 1.15
N SER A 91 -29.82 -1.26 0.45
CA SER A 91 -31.29 -1.17 0.38
C SER A 91 -32.00 -1.38 1.72
N THR A 92 -31.29 -1.91 2.73
CA THR A 92 -31.77 -2.08 4.12
C THR A 92 -31.68 -0.80 4.96
N ASP A 93 -31.34 0.34 4.35
CA ASP A 93 -30.96 1.61 5.01
C ASP A 93 -29.72 1.50 5.93
N ALA A 94 -29.01 0.38 5.88
CA ALA A 94 -27.70 0.24 6.51
C ALA A 94 -26.58 0.77 5.61
N ASP A 95 -25.53 1.29 6.24
CA ASP A 95 -24.29 1.68 5.57
C ASP A 95 -23.23 0.61 5.77
N PHE A 96 -22.42 0.35 4.74
CA PHE A 96 -21.24 -0.51 4.83
C PHE A 96 -19.99 0.25 4.40
N ASP A 97 -19.04 0.40 5.33
CA ASP A 97 -17.83 1.18 5.12
C ASP A 97 -16.67 0.27 4.67
N VAL A 98 -16.00 0.67 3.59
CA VAL A 98 -14.82 -0.02 3.03
C VAL A 98 -13.63 0.93 2.90
N TYR A 99 -12.42 0.35 2.91
CA TYR A 99 -11.19 1.08 2.67
C TYR A 99 -11.19 1.73 1.28
N ASP A 100 -10.68 2.96 1.16
CA ASP A 100 -10.67 3.72 -0.10
C ASP A 100 -9.29 4.36 -0.35
N THR A 101 -8.73 4.08 -1.53
CA THR A 101 -7.44 4.58 -2.01
C THR A 101 -7.57 5.57 -3.16
N SER A 102 -8.80 5.88 -3.60
CA SER A 102 -9.05 6.72 -4.78
C SER A 102 -8.58 8.17 -4.66
N GLY A 103 -8.28 8.63 -3.45
CA GLY A 103 -7.92 10.02 -3.15
C GLY A 103 -9.00 11.06 -3.52
N PRO A 104 -8.64 12.35 -3.49
CA PRO A 104 -9.54 13.44 -3.86
C PRO A 104 -10.05 13.29 -5.30
N GLN A 105 -11.36 13.48 -5.49
CA GLN A 105 -12.04 13.30 -6.78
C GLN A 105 -12.31 14.64 -7.46
N GLY A 106 -12.38 14.64 -8.80
CA GLY A 106 -12.77 15.83 -9.58
C GLY A 106 -11.71 16.94 -9.61
N ILE A 107 -10.46 16.63 -9.27
CA ILE A 107 -9.35 17.59 -9.33
C ILE A 107 -8.71 17.56 -10.71
N ASP A 108 -8.48 18.74 -11.28
CA ASP A 108 -7.73 18.91 -12.51
C ASP A 108 -6.25 18.55 -12.29
N PRO A 109 -5.67 17.58 -13.02
CA PRO A 109 -4.29 17.18 -12.82
C PRO A 109 -3.24 18.29 -12.98
N ARG A 110 -3.59 19.37 -13.68
CA ARG A 110 -2.74 20.57 -13.88
C ARG A 110 -2.56 21.40 -12.61
N LEU A 111 -3.51 21.30 -11.69
CA LEU A 111 -3.44 21.98 -10.38
C LEU A 111 -2.63 21.17 -9.37
N GLY A 112 -2.62 19.85 -9.50
CA GLY A 112 -2.14 18.92 -8.49
C GLY A 112 -3.12 18.75 -7.33
N LEU A 113 -2.91 17.71 -6.54
CA LEU A 113 -3.73 17.43 -5.36
C LEU A 113 -3.45 18.42 -4.22
N PRO A 114 -4.41 18.62 -3.30
CA PRO A 114 -4.18 19.40 -2.08
C PRO A 114 -3.02 18.84 -1.26
N LYS A 115 -2.13 19.73 -0.81
CA LYS A 115 -0.95 19.39 0.00
C LYS A 115 -1.30 19.16 1.47
N LEU A 116 -2.13 18.14 1.74
CA LEU A 116 -2.73 17.86 3.04
C LEU A 116 -1.71 17.72 4.19
N ARG A 117 -0.50 17.20 3.90
CA ARG A 117 0.54 16.97 4.92
C ARG A 117 1.41 18.19 5.22
N GLN A 118 1.30 19.25 4.40
CA GLN A 118 2.11 20.46 4.57
C GLN A 118 2.10 21.05 5.99
N PRO A 119 0.94 21.26 6.65
CA PRO A 119 0.91 21.77 8.02
C PRO A 119 1.60 20.83 9.03
N TRP A 120 1.56 19.52 8.82
CA TRP A 120 2.13 18.52 9.75
C TRP A 120 3.66 18.61 9.74
N ILE A 121 4.24 18.63 8.54
CA ILE A 121 5.69 18.74 8.34
C ILE A 121 6.20 20.08 8.89
N ALA A 122 5.52 21.18 8.54
CA ALA A 122 5.90 22.51 9.01
C ALA A 122 5.86 22.62 10.54
N ARG A 123 4.86 22.01 11.20
CA ARG A 123 4.77 22.01 12.66
C ARG A 123 5.90 21.24 13.32
N ARG A 124 6.22 20.04 12.83
CA ARG A 124 7.31 19.22 13.39
C ARG A 124 8.66 19.91 13.28
N ASP A 125 8.89 20.64 12.19
CA ASP A 125 10.08 21.46 12.01
C ASP A 125 10.07 22.66 12.98
N ALA A 126 8.96 23.40 13.07
CA ALA A 126 8.85 24.58 13.93
C ALA A 126 8.95 24.27 15.44
N THR A 127 8.45 23.11 15.85
CA THR A 127 8.49 22.65 17.26
C THR A 127 9.78 21.94 17.64
N GLY A 128 10.73 21.78 16.70
CA GLY A 128 12.01 21.14 16.94
C GLY A 128 11.93 19.61 17.08
N VAL A 129 10.78 18.99 16.81
CA VAL A 129 10.61 17.52 16.84
C VAL A 129 11.55 16.88 15.83
N THR A 130 11.60 17.40 14.59
CA THR A 130 12.49 16.90 13.53
C THR A 130 13.96 16.95 13.96
N ALA A 131 14.38 18.05 14.59
CA ALA A 131 15.76 18.22 15.05
C ALA A 131 16.13 17.27 16.21
N LYS A 132 15.17 16.95 17.08
CA LYS A 132 15.39 16.12 18.26
C LYS A 132 15.29 14.62 17.97
N ALA A 133 14.27 14.20 17.23
CA ALA A 133 13.95 12.79 17.00
C ALA A 133 14.42 12.28 15.63
N GLY A 134 14.63 13.18 14.66
CA GLY A 134 14.87 12.84 13.26
C GLY A 134 13.60 13.01 12.41
N VAL A 135 13.75 12.78 11.10
CA VAL A 135 12.68 12.99 10.11
C VAL A 135 11.80 11.74 9.98
N THR A 136 12.40 10.55 10.06
CA THR A 136 11.72 9.32 9.63
C THR A 136 10.65 8.85 10.60
N GLN A 137 9.60 8.18 10.10
CA GLN A 137 8.59 7.58 10.99
C GLN A 137 9.21 6.58 11.98
N MET A 138 10.24 5.83 11.58
CA MET A 138 10.94 4.93 12.51
C MET A 138 11.68 5.69 13.62
N ALA A 139 12.30 6.82 13.30
CA ALA A 139 12.99 7.64 14.29
C ALA A 139 12.00 8.27 15.28
N LEU A 140 10.90 8.85 14.77
CA LEU A 140 9.79 9.36 15.58
C LEU A 140 9.20 8.26 16.49
N ALA A 141 8.91 7.09 15.91
CA ALA A 141 8.35 5.97 16.66
C ALA A 141 9.28 5.54 17.80
N ARG A 142 10.58 5.40 17.55
CA ARG A 142 11.58 5.01 18.58
C ARG A 142 11.78 6.08 19.65
N ALA A 143 11.55 7.34 19.32
CA ALA A 143 11.51 8.44 20.29
C ALA A 143 10.23 8.46 21.15
N GLY A 144 9.29 7.51 20.93
CA GLY A 144 8.02 7.45 21.65
C GLY A 144 6.97 8.43 21.12
N ILE A 145 7.15 8.97 19.92
CA ILE A 145 6.26 9.95 19.32
C ILE A 145 5.30 9.23 18.37
N VAL A 146 4.00 9.38 18.60
CA VAL A 146 2.96 9.06 17.63
C VAL A 146 2.82 10.26 16.71
N SER A 147 3.15 10.11 15.42
CA SER A 147 3.03 11.18 14.43
C SER A 147 1.60 11.29 13.88
N GLU A 148 1.34 12.39 13.17
CA GLU A 148 0.13 12.60 12.37
C GLU A 148 -0.09 11.42 11.40
N GLU A 149 0.95 10.95 10.71
CA GLU A 149 0.87 9.81 9.81
C GLU A 149 0.51 8.50 10.54
N MET A 150 1.06 8.26 11.73
CA MET A 150 0.72 7.07 12.52
C MET A 150 -0.74 7.10 12.99
N ALA A 151 -1.21 8.25 13.47
CA ALA A 151 -2.61 8.44 13.87
C ALA A 151 -3.56 8.30 12.67
N TYR A 152 -3.17 8.83 11.50
CA TYR A 152 -3.90 8.69 10.25
C TYR A 152 -4.05 7.22 9.85
N CYS A 153 -2.94 6.47 9.80
CA CYS A 153 -2.97 5.05 9.47
C CYS A 153 -3.76 4.23 10.50
N ALA A 154 -3.63 4.54 11.79
CA ALA A 154 -4.39 3.87 12.85
C ALA A 154 -5.90 4.02 12.65
N ALA A 155 -6.35 5.25 12.37
CA ALA A 155 -7.76 5.52 12.10
C ALA A 155 -8.26 4.83 10.83
N ARG A 156 -7.42 4.75 9.78
CA ARG A 156 -7.73 4.09 8.50
C ARG A 156 -7.84 2.57 8.63
N GLU A 157 -7.06 1.98 9.53
CA GLU A 157 -7.06 0.53 9.83
C GLU A 157 -8.04 0.14 10.96
N GLY A 158 -8.63 1.11 11.65
CA GLY A 158 -9.47 0.85 12.84
C GLY A 158 -8.68 0.33 14.05
N LEU A 159 -7.42 0.74 14.17
CA LEU A 159 -6.47 0.30 15.19
C LEU A 159 -6.06 1.44 16.13
N ASP A 160 -5.39 1.07 17.21
CA ASP A 160 -4.83 2.01 18.17
C ASP A 160 -3.54 2.70 17.63
N PRO A 161 -3.38 4.03 17.77
CA PRO A 161 -2.18 4.73 17.28
C PRO A 161 -0.86 4.29 17.94
N GLU A 162 -0.89 3.92 19.21
CA GLU A 162 0.29 3.41 19.92
C GLU A 162 0.68 2.01 19.41
N PHE A 163 -0.29 1.19 19.00
CA PHE A 163 -0.01 -0.07 18.30
C PHE A 163 0.73 0.17 16.96
N VAL A 164 0.29 1.15 16.17
CA VAL A 164 0.97 1.53 14.91
C VAL A 164 2.41 1.97 15.19
N ARG A 165 2.60 2.91 16.12
CA ARG A 165 3.93 3.40 16.55
C ARG A 165 4.82 2.23 16.98
N SER A 166 4.30 1.31 17.78
CA SER A 166 5.02 0.14 18.28
C SER A 166 5.48 -0.81 17.16
N GLU A 167 4.65 -1.06 16.14
CA GLU A 167 5.04 -1.90 14.99
C GLU A 167 6.08 -1.20 14.09
N VAL A 168 5.98 0.12 13.91
CA VAL A 168 6.97 0.93 13.18
C VAL A 168 8.32 0.98 13.91
N ALA A 169 8.33 1.24 15.22
CA ALA A 169 9.55 1.35 16.03
C ALA A 169 10.42 0.08 15.97
N ARG A 170 9.77 -1.10 15.93
CA ARG A 170 10.44 -2.41 15.86
C ARG A 170 10.66 -2.93 14.43
N GLY A 171 10.39 -2.10 13.41
CA GLY A 171 10.63 -2.42 11.99
C GLY A 171 9.72 -3.51 11.41
N ARG A 172 8.58 -3.80 12.04
CA ARG A 172 7.58 -4.77 11.53
C ARG A 172 6.54 -4.13 10.61
N ALA A 173 6.45 -2.81 10.64
CA ALA A 173 5.65 -2.01 9.74
C ALA A 173 6.43 -0.77 9.30
N ILE A 174 6.02 -0.20 8.19
CA ILE A 174 6.56 1.02 7.60
C ILE A 174 5.39 1.91 7.16
N ILE A 175 5.64 3.21 7.10
CA ILE A 175 4.75 4.21 6.52
C ILE A 175 5.60 5.00 5.51
N PRO A 176 5.60 4.63 4.22
CA PRO A 176 6.35 5.35 3.19
C PRO A 176 5.73 6.73 3.00
N ALA A 177 6.41 7.76 3.48
CA ALA A 177 5.83 9.09 3.61
C ALA A 177 6.90 10.18 3.55
N ASN A 178 7.57 10.30 2.40
CA ASN A 178 8.61 11.30 2.20
C ASN A 178 8.05 12.68 2.54
N LYS A 179 8.82 13.48 3.28
CA LYS A 179 8.40 14.83 3.74
C LYS A 179 8.08 15.80 2.60
N ARG A 180 8.51 15.50 1.37
CA ARG A 180 8.25 16.30 0.17
C ARG A 180 6.97 15.87 -0.57
N HIS A 181 6.44 14.69 -0.30
CA HIS A 181 5.16 14.24 -0.86
C HIS A 181 4.00 14.72 -0.01
N LEU A 182 3.62 15.97 -0.21
CA LEU A 182 2.66 16.65 0.67
C LEU A 182 1.21 16.28 0.34
N GLU A 183 0.98 15.72 -0.83
CA GLU A 183 -0.31 15.29 -1.38
C GLU A 183 -0.78 13.92 -0.83
N LEU A 184 0.14 13.16 -0.23
CA LEU A 184 -0.06 11.78 0.23
C LEU A 184 -1.13 11.66 1.33
N GLU A 185 -2.06 10.72 1.17
CA GLU A 185 -2.90 10.14 2.22
C GLU A 185 -2.18 8.92 2.84
N PRO A 186 -1.62 9.00 4.07
CA PRO A 186 -0.73 7.97 4.62
C PRO A 186 -1.33 6.56 4.65
N CYS A 187 -0.48 5.57 4.37
CA CYS A 187 -0.80 4.15 4.37
C CYS A 187 0.29 3.35 5.09
N VAL A 188 -0.12 2.41 5.95
CA VAL A 188 0.80 1.54 6.70
C VAL A 188 0.93 0.17 6.01
N VAL A 189 2.16 -0.28 5.86
CA VAL A 189 2.50 -1.60 5.30
C VAL A 189 3.13 -2.43 6.39
N GLY A 190 2.46 -3.51 6.79
CA GLY A 190 2.98 -4.48 7.76
C GLY A 190 2.08 -5.69 7.89
N ARG A 191 2.62 -6.80 8.42
CA ARG A 191 1.90 -8.08 8.51
C ARG A 191 0.62 -8.01 9.35
N ASN A 192 0.61 -7.15 10.37
CA ASN A 192 -0.48 -6.99 11.33
C ASN A 192 -1.59 -6.03 10.86
N PHE A 193 -1.47 -5.50 9.65
CA PHE A 193 -2.44 -4.58 9.02
C PHE A 193 -3.12 -5.29 7.84
N LEU A 194 -4.08 -4.62 7.21
CA LEU A 194 -4.64 -5.08 5.93
C LEU A 194 -3.53 -5.30 4.91
N THR A 195 -3.65 -6.35 4.10
CA THR A 195 -2.67 -6.65 3.06
C THR A 195 -2.78 -5.61 1.96
N LYS A 196 -1.67 -4.95 1.61
CA LYS A 196 -1.64 -3.85 0.64
C LYS A 196 -1.30 -4.35 -0.76
N VAL A 197 -1.71 -3.61 -1.79
CA VAL A 197 -1.43 -3.92 -3.20
C VAL A 197 -0.69 -2.76 -3.87
N ASN A 198 0.37 -3.09 -4.60
CA ASN A 198 1.10 -2.11 -5.42
C ASN A 198 0.77 -2.29 -6.91
N ALA A 199 0.48 -1.19 -7.61
CA ALA A 199 0.39 -1.17 -9.08
C ALA A 199 1.67 -0.58 -9.70
N ASN A 200 2.16 -1.18 -10.79
CA ASN A 200 3.30 -0.64 -11.53
C ASN A 200 2.83 -0.06 -12.87
N PHE A 201 3.27 1.16 -13.17
CA PHE A 201 3.15 1.73 -14.50
C PHE A 201 4.45 2.47 -14.81
N GLY A 202 4.47 3.23 -15.88
CA GLY A 202 5.67 3.89 -16.37
C GLY A 202 5.73 3.83 -17.88
N ASN A 203 6.28 4.91 -18.44
CA ASN A 203 6.50 5.01 -19.87
C ASN A 203 7.64 4.09 -20.32
N SER A 204 7.76 3.89 -21.63
CA SER A 204 8.94 3.28 -22.22
C SER A 204 9.38 4.06 -23.44
N ALA A 205 10.63 3.81 -23.86
CA ALA A 205 11.17 4.37 -25.10
C ALA A 205 10.33 4.11 -26.37
N VAL A 206 9.39 3.16 -26.32
CA VAL A 206 8.55 2.77 -27.48
C VAL A 206 7.08 3.12 -27.34
N SER A 207 6.59 3.48 -26.15
CA SER A 207 5.17 3.81 -25.93
C SER A 207 4.89 4.50 -24.60
N SER A 208 3.76 5.21 -24.57
CA SER A 208 3.15 5.95 -23.47
C SER A 208 3.58 7.42 -23.32
N SER A 209 2.68 8.23 -22.76
CA SER A 209 2.84 9.67 -22.58
C SER A 209 2.51 10.07 -21.14
N ILE A 210 2.83 11.31 -20.75
CA ILE A 210 2.55 11.85 -19.40
C ILE A 210 1.07 11.69 -19.06
N GLU A 211 0.18 11.96 -20.02
CA GLU A 211 -1.27 11.88 -19.85
C GLU A 211 -1.73 10.46 -19.55
N GLU A 212 -1.17 9.47 -20.24
CA GLU A 212 -1.51 8.07 -20.01
C GLU A 212 -0.99 7.56 -18.65
N GLU A 213 0.19 8.01 -18.20
CA GLU A 213 0.71 7.65 -16.88
C GLU A 213 -0.14 8.23 -15.73
N VAL A 214 -0.58 9.49 -15.86
CA VAL A 214 -1.51 10.09 -14.88
C VAL A 214 -2.89 9.42 -14.94
N GLU A 215 -3.39 9.05 -16.11
CA GLU A 215 -4.62 8.25 -16.24
C GLU A 215 -4.46 6.89 -15.53
N LYS A 216 -3.34 6.18 -15.74
CA LYS A 216 -3.06 4.90 -15.07
C LYS A 216 -2.92 5.03 -13.56
N LEU A 217 -2.36 6.14 -13.06
CA LEU A 217 -2.32 6.46 -11.63
C LEU A 217 -3.74 6.58 -11.05
N GLN A 218 -4.58 7.44 -11.63
CA GLN A 218 -5.95 7.65 -11.16
C GLN A 218 -6.80 6.38 -11.30
N TRP A 219 -6.59 5.63 -12.38
CA TRP A 219 -7.31 4.39 -12.65
C TRP A 219 -6.87 3.26 -11.72
N SER A 220 -5.59 3.13 -11.39
CA SER A 220 -5.12 2.09 -10.47
C SER A 220 -5.59 2.35 -9.03
N THR A 221 -5.52 3.60 -8.57
CA THR A 221 -5.91 4.01 -7.21
C THR A 221 -7.41 3.91 -6.98
N ILE A 222 -8.26 4.26 -7.96
CA ILE A 222 -9.72 4.11 -7.83
C ILE A 222 -10.14 2.64 -7.68
N TRP A 223 -9.44 1.70 -8.35
CA TRP A 223 -9.72 0.26 -8.23
C TRP A 223 -9.08 -0.41 -7.01
N GLY A 224 -8.29 0.32 -6.21
CA GLY A 224 -7.82 -0.17 -4.91
C GLY A 224 -6.31 -0.28 -4.75
N ALA A 225 -5.48 0.20 -5.68
CA ALA A 225 -4.03 0.20 -5.49
C ALA A 225 -3.64 1.06 -4.28
N ASP A 226 -2.96 0.46 -3.31
CA ASP A 226 -2.57 1.08 -2.04
C ASP A 226 -1.24 1.83 -2.15
N THR A 227 -0.39 1.42 -3.10
CA THR A 227 0.82 2.13 -3.53
C THR A 227 0.97 2.02 -5.03
N VAL A 228 1.79 2.88 -5.61
CA VAL A 228 2.17 2.80 -7.03
C VAL A 228 3.67 2.84 -7.20
N MET A 229 4.17 2.30 -8.30
CA MET A 229 5.55 2.50 -8.74
C MET A 229 5.60 3.08 -10.14
N ASP A 230 6.38 4.15 -10.27
CA ASP A 230 6.80 4.68 -11.56
C ASP A 230 8.08 3.94 -12.00
N LEU A 231 7.91 3.06 -12.98
CA LEU A 231 8.97 2.28 -13.62
C LEU A 231 9.30 2.81 -15.03
N SER A 232 9.02 4.10 -15.27
CA SER A 232 9.30 4.81 -16.51
C SER A 232 10.74 4.61 -16.98
N THR A 233 10.88 4.48 -18.30
CA THR A 233 12.15 4.32 -19.01
C THR A 233 12.11 5.11 -20.32
N GLY A 234 13.23 5.67 -20.75
CA GLY A 234 13.29 6.50 -21.96
C GLY A 234 13.29 8.00 -21.64
N THR A 235 12.86 8.81 -22.61
CA THR A 235 12.92 10.27 -22.49
C THR A 235 11.83 10.81 -21.54
N ASN A 236 12.14 11.88 -20.79
CA ASN A 236 11.24 12.61 -19.88
C ASN A 236 10.84 11.91 -18.56
N ILE A 237 11.62 10.94 -18.07
CA ILE A 237 11.37 10.27 -16.77
C ILE A 237 11.10 11.28 -15.63
N TYR A 238 11.92 12.33 -15.53
CA TYR A 238 11.80 13.32 -14.46
C TYR A 238 10.46 14.06 -14.49
N ASP A 239 10.05 14.55 -15.66
CA ASP A 239 8.82 15.31 -15.82
C ASP A 239 7.59 14.42 -15.62
N THR A 240 7.57 13.24 -16.24
CA THR A 240 6.49 12.25 -16.03
C THR A 240 6.30 11.96 -14.55
N ARG A 241 7.39 11.72 -13.82
CA ARG A 241 7.33 11.46 -12.39
C ARG A 241 6.81 12.65 -11.59
N GLU A 242 7.21 13.88 -11.94
CA GLU A 242 6.70 15.07 -11.25
C GLU A 242 5.19 15.19 -11.39
N TRP A 243 4.65 14.92 -12.59
CA TRP A 243 3.19 14.86 -12.81
C TRP A 243 2.51 13.76 -11.98
N VAL A 244 3.10 12.58 -11.89
CA VAL A 244 2.60 11.47 -11.06
C VAL A 244 2.63 11.85 -9.58
N MET A 245 3.74 12.37 -9.08
CA MET A 245 3.92 12.74 -7.66
C MET A 245 2.90 13.80 -7.23
N ARG A 246 2.70 14.85 -8.02
CA ARG A 246 1.75 15.93 -7.67
C ARG A 246 0.29 15.51 -7.77
N ASN A 247 0.00 14.36 -8.38
CA ASN A 247 -1.35 13.83 -8.58
C ASN A 247 -1.59 12.50 -7.85
N SER A 248 -0.64 12.04 -7.03
CA SER A 248 -0.77 10.77 -6.31
C SER A 248 -1.26 10.99 -4.88
N PRO A 249 -2.40 10.41 -4.49
CA PRO A 249 -2.83 10.38 -3.09
C PRO A 249 -2.18 9.21 -2.32
N VAL A 250 -1.48 8.31 -3.01
CA VAL A 250 -0.87 7.09 -2.44
C VAL A 250 0.65 7.12 -2.55
N PRO A 251 1.39 6.33 -1.76
CA PRO A 251 2.85 6.30 -1.85
C PRO A 251 3.36 5.92 -3.23
N VAL A 252 4.36 6.65 -3.72
CA VAL A 252 4.99 6.43 -5.02
C VAL A 252 6.40 5.88 -4.82
N GLY A 253 6.69 4.76 -5.46
CA GLY A 253 8.02 4.16 -5.48
C GLY A 253 8.69 4.22 -6.84
N THR A 254 10.00 4.07 -6.84
CA THR A 254 10.80 4.02 -8.07
C THR A 254 11.90 2.96 -7.97
N VAL A 255 12.58 2.74 -9.09
CA VAL A 255 13.83 1.97 -9.17
C VAL A 255 14.90 2.93 -9.68
N PRO A 256 15.66 3.64 -8.82
CA PRO A 256 16.53 4.75 -9.22
C PRO A 256 17.57 4.39 -10.30
N ILE A 257 18.00 3.13 -10.35
CA ILE A 257 18.99 2.67 -11.34
C ILE A 257 18.47 2.77 -12.78
N TYR A 258 17.15 2.82 -13.01
CA TYR A 258 16.58 2.98 -14.35
C TYR A 258 16.82 4.38 -14.91
N GLU A 259 16.65 5.41 -14.10
CA GLU A 259 16.95 6.78 -14.49
C GLU A 259 18.47 7.01 -14.57
N ALA A 260 19.26 6.38 -13.69
CA ALA A 260 20.71 6.44 -13.79
C ALA A 260 21.22 5.86 -15.12
N LEU A 261 20.62 4.75 -15.58
CA LEU A 261 20.94 4.16 -16.89
C LEU A 261 20.54 5.09 -18.05
N GLU A 262 19.40 5.75 -17.96
CA GLU A 262 18.96 6.73 -18.98
C GLU A 262 19.87 7.95 -19.03
N ARG A 263 20.24 8.52 -17.87
CA ARG A 263 21.21 9.63 -17.79
C ARG A 263 22.62 9.25 -18.24
N ALA A 264 22.90 7.95 -18.34
CA ALA A 264 24.13 7.40 -18.92
C ALA A 264 23.94 7.00 -20.40
N ASP A 265 22.91 7.53 -21.09
CA ASP A 265 22.57 7.25 -22.49
C ASP A 265 22.39 5.75 -22.79
N GLY A 266 21.84 5.00 -21.83
CA GLY A 266 21.68 3.55 -21.91
C GLY A 266 22.99 2.77 -21.77
N ASN A 267 24.12 3.44 -21.53
CA ASN A 267 25.39 2.79 -21.28
C ASN A 267 25.55 2.43 -19.80
N VAL A 268 25.50 1.13 -19.52
CA VAL A 268 25.71 0.60 -18.16
C VAL A 268 27.08 1.02 -17.60
N GLU A 269 28.13 1.15 -18.41
CA GLU A 269 29.47 1.60 -17.96
C GLU A 269 29.47 3.05 -17.46
N GLY A 270 28.53 3.88 -17.93
CA GLY A 270 28.43 5.27 -17.50
C GLY A 270 27.80 5.45 -16.13
N ILE A 271 27.30 4.38 -15.51
CA ILE A 271 26.66 4.44 -14.20
C ILE A 271 27.73 4.39 -13.10
N THR A 272 28.04 5.54 -12.52
CA THR A 272 28.89 5.66 -11.33
C THR A 272 28.06 5.87 -10.05
N TRP A 273 28.71 5.74 -8.89
CA TRP A 273 28.10 6.11 -7.61
C TRP A 273 27.62 7.57 -7.61
N GLU A 274 28.41 8.51 -8.12
CA GLU A 274 28.09 9.93 -8.13
C GLU A 274 26.83 10.22 -8.96
N LEU A 275 26.69 9.58 -10.12
CA LEU A 275 25.48 9.68 -10.94
C LEU A 275 24.26 9.11 -10.21
N PHE A 276 24.40 7.90 -9.65
CA PHE A 276 23.32 7.25 -8.91
C PHE A 276 22.91 8.07 -7.69
N ARG A 277 23.88 8.61 -6.95
CA ARG A 277 23.68 9.49 -5.81
C ARG A 277 22.93 10.76 -6.19
N GLN A 278 23.24 11.38 -7.34
CA GLN A 278 22.49 12.53 -7.83
C GLN A 278 21.04 12.17 -8.16
N VAL A 279 20.80 11.01 -8.79
CA VAL A 279 19.45 10.51 -9.06
C VAL A 279 18.66 10.29 -7.76
N LEU A 280 19.28 9.72 -6.72
CA LEU A 280 18.65 9.56 -5.42
C LEU A 280 18.20 10.90 -4.82
N LEU A 281 19.06 11.92 -4.89
CA LEU A 281 18.75 13.26 -4.39
C LEU A 281 17.63 13.94 -5.17
N ASP A 282 17.66 13.84 -6.50
CA ASP A 282 16.63 14.44 -7.36
C ASP A 282 15.26 13.82 -7.08
N GLN A 283 15.20 12.49 -7.00
CA GLN A 283 13.96 11.77 -6.69
C GLN A 283 13.47 12.01 -5.25
N ALA A 284 14.40 12.15 -4.30
CA ALA A 284 14.09 12.49 -2.91
C ALA A 284 13.41 13.86 -2.81
N GLU A 285 13.91 14.86 -3.54
CA GLU A 285 13.34 16.21 -3.56
C GLU A 285 11.99 16.28 -4.29
N GLN A 286 11.77 15.46 -5.32
CA GLN A 286 10.45 15.32 -5.96
C GLN A 286 9.39 14.70 -5.03
N GLY A 287 9.83 13.94 -4.03
CA GLY A 287 8.97 13.33 -3.02
C GLY A 287 8.76 11.83 -3.16
N VAL A 288 9.60 11.10 -3.89
CA VAL A 288 9.47 9.63 -3.95
C VAL A 288 9.50 9.04 -2.54
N ASP A 289 8.51 8.21 -2.20
CA ASP A 289 8.31 7.69 -0.84
C ASP A 289 9.17 6.48 -0.54
N TYR A 290 9.49 5.69 -1.57
CA TYR A 290 10.35 4.52 -1.40
C TYR A 290 11.19 4.19 -2.64
N PHE A 291 12.41 3.73 -2.38
CA PHE A 291 13.32 3.27 -3.43
C PHE A 291 13.45 1.76 -3.41
N THR A 292 13.35 1.16 -4.60
CA THR A 292 13.82 -0.20 -4.82
C THR A 292 15.29 -0.19 -5.21
N ILE A 293 16.17 -0.62 -4.30
CA ILE A 293 17.63 -0.63 -4.51
C ILE A 293 18.17 -2.06 -4.41
N HIS A 294 18.89 -2.51 -5.43
CA HIS A 294 19.38 -3.88 -5.58
C HIS A 294 20.79 -4.05 -4.96
N ALA A 295 20.99 -3.55 -3.74
CA ALA A 295 22.27 -3.64 -3.03
C ALA A 295 22.60 -5.08 -2.57
N GLY A 296 21.66 -6.04 -2.66
CA GLY A 296 21.89 -7.45 -2.35
C GLY A 296 22.55 -8.27 -3.48
N VAL A 297 22.66 -7.70 -4.68
CA VAL A 297 23.30 -8.34 -5.85
C VAL A 297 24.81 -8.16 -5.73
N LEU A 298 25.44 -9.05 -4.98
CA LEU A 298 26.88 -9.00 -4.75
C LEU A 298 27.65 -9.72 -5.86
N LEU A 299 28.86 -9.26 -6.15
CA LEU A 299 29.73 -9.84 -7.19
C LEU A 299 29.85 -11.36 -7.04
N ARG A 300 30.09 -11.82 -5.81
CA ARG A 300 30.22 -13.26 -5.49
C ARG A 300 28.93 -14.07 -5.66
N HIS A 301 27.77 -13.42 -5.73
CA HIS A 301 26.48 -14.10 -5.94
C HIS A 301 26.17 -14.29 -7.42
N VAL A 302 26.72 -13.46 -8.31
CA VAL A 302 26.44 -13.53 -9.76
C VAL A 302 26.78 -14.90 -10.37
N PRO A 303 27.92 -15.56 -10.05
CA PRO A 303 28.21 -16.90 -10.58
C PRO A 303 27.20 -17.97 -10.16
N LEU A 304 26.47 -17.79 -9.04
CA LEU A 304 25.46 -18.74 -8.60
C LEU A 304 24.28 -18.86 -9.57
N THR A 305 24.06 -17.83 -10.41
CA THR A 305 22.97 -17.85 -11.41
C THR A 305 23.37 -18.50 -12.73
N ALA A 306 24.62 -18.95 -12.90
CA ALA A 306 25.12 -19.48 -14.17
C ALA A 306 24.36 -20.72 -14.68
N ASN A 307 23.82 -21.53 -13.75
CA ASN A 307 23.09 -22.76 -14.07
C ASN A 307 21.57 -22.60 -14.04
N ARG A 308 21.05 -21.37 -13.88
CA ARG A 308 19.61 -21.12 -13.93
C ARG A 308 19.07 -21.29 -15.34
N ILE A 309 17.82 -21.74 -15.47
CA ILE A 309 17.12 -21.79 -16.76
C ILE A 309 16.88 -20.37 -17.28
N THR A 310 16.44 -19.46 -16.41
CA THR A 310 16.05 -18.09 -16.79
C THR A 310 17.03 -17.02 -16.34
N GLY A 311 18.18 -17.40 -15.79
CA GLY A 311 19.24 -16.47 -15.38
C GLY A 311 18.77 -15.42 -14.35
N ILE A 312 19.12 -14.17 -14.61
CA ILE A 312 18.72 -13.00 -13.81
C ILE A 312 17.59 -12.27 -14.55
N VAL A 313 16.37 -12.34 -14.02
CA VAL A 313 15.18 -11.70 -14.64
C VAL A 313 14.83 -10.34 -14.05
N SER A 314 15.55 -9.90 -13.00
CA SER A 314 15.40 -8.54 -12.50
C SER A 314 16.13 -7.56 -13.40
N ARG A 315 15.41 -6.60 -14.00
CA ARG A 315 16.03 -5.53 -14.79
C ARG A 315 17.10 -4.81 -13.97
N GLY A 316 16.75 -4.29 -12.79
CA GLY A 316 17.71 -3.63 -11.90
C GLY A 316 18.83 -4.56 -11.44
N GLY A 317 18.50 -5.81 -11.09
CA GLY A 317 19.50 -6.81 -10.70
C GLY A 317 20.50 -7.13 -11.81
N SER A 318 20.05 -7.24 -13.06
CA SER A 318 20.92 -7.48 -14.22
C SER A 318 21.85 -6.31 -14.52
N ILE A 319 21.42 -5.06 -14.28
CA ILE A 319 22.26 -3.87 -14.45
C ILE A 319 23.40 -3.89 -13.42
N HIS A 320 23.08 -4.10 -12.14
CA HIS A 320 24.09 -4.22 -11.09
C HIS A 320 25.03 -5.41 -11.31
N ALA A 321 24.51 -6.57 -11.71
CA ALA A 321 25.34 -7.74 -12.01
C ALA A 321 26.32 -7.48 -13.17
N LYS A 322 25.86 -6.80 -14.24
CA LYS A 322 26.70 -6.40 -15.36
C LYS A 322 27.82 -5.45 -14.91
N LEU A 323 27.50 -4.42 -14.14
CA LEU A 323 28.49 -3.50 -13.55
C LEU A 323 29.55 -4.23 -12.73
N CYS A 324 29.12 -5.11 -11.81
CA CYS A 324 30.03 -5.89 -10.97
C CYS A 324 31.00 -6.73 -11.79
N LEU A 325 30.50 -7.41 -12.84
CA LEU A 325 31.33 -8.28 -13.69
C LEU A 325 32.30 -7.50 -14.58
N MET A 326 31.89 -6.33 -15.10
CA MET A 326 32.71 -5.52 -16.00
C MET A 326 33.90 -4.90 -15.29
N GLU A 327 33.69 -4.38 -14.08
CA GLU A 327 34.78 -3.79 -13.28
C GLU A 327 35.48 -4.81 -12.38
N HIS A 328 34.91 -5.99 -12.22
CA HIS A 328 35.30 -6.99 -11.23
C HIS A 328 35.38 -6.41 -9.80
N LYS A 329 34.42 -5.54 -9.46
CA LYS A 329 34.28 -4.89 -8.15
C LYS A 329 32.95 -5.28 -7.50
N GLU A 330 32.87 -5.05 -6.19
CA GLU A 330 31.63 -5.25 -5.47
C GLU A 330 30.57 -4.22 -5.92
N ASN A 331 29.32 -4.53 -5.65
CA ASN A 331 28.22 -3.64 -6.00
C ASN A 331 28.34 -2.30 -5.28
N PHE A 332 28.51 -1.20 -6.03
CA PHE A 332 28.66 0.14 -5.45
C PHE A 332 27.51 0.52 -4.51
N ALA A 333 26.27 0.06 -4.75
CA ALA A 333 25.14 0.37 -3.86
C ALA A 333 25.24 -0.38 -2.52
N TYR A 334 25.94 -1.52 -2.49
CA TYR A 334 26.28 -2.22 -1.27
C TYR A 334 27.42 -1.52 -0.51
N GLU A 335 28.46 -1.09 -1.24
CA GLU A 335 29.61 -0.38 -0.67
C GLU A 335 29.22 0.97 -0.08
N HIS A 336 28.41 1.75 -0.81
CA HIS A 336 27.91 3.07 -0.40
C HIS A 336 26.57 3.01 0.34
N TRP A 337 26.17 1.86 0.87
CA TRP A 337 24.88 1.69 1.54
C TRP A 337 24.67 2.73 2.66
N ASP A 338 25.71 3.03 3.44
CA ASP A 338 25.59 3.99 4.55
C ASP A 338 25.30 5.42 4.09
N GLU A 339 25.81 5.84 2.93
CA GLU A 339 25.50 7.13 2.33
C GLU A 339 24.07 7.17 1.76
N ILE A 340 23.61 6.06 1.16
CA ILE A 340 22.21 5.90 0.74
C ILE A 340 21.28 6.06 1.94
N LEU A 341 21.63 5.46 3.08
CA LEU A 341 20.86 5.59 4.32
C LEU A 341 20.82 7.05 4.82
N ASP A 342 21.94 7.78 4.72
CA ASP A 342 21.99 9.20 5.13
C ASP A 342 21.08 10.07 4.25
N ILE A 343 21.00 9.79 2.95
CA ILE A 343 20.04 10.46 2.05
C ILE A 343 18.61 10.10 2.47
N CYS A 344 18.29 8.81 2.62
CA CYS A 344 16.94 8.36 2.94
C CYS A 344 16.44 8.94 4.28
N ALA A 345 17.32 9.02 5.29
CA ALA A 345 17.01 9.55 6.61
C ALA A 345 16.65 11.05 6.60
N GLN A 346 17.16 11.82 5.64
CA GLN A 346 16.85 13.26 5.53
C GLN A 346 15.45 13.55 5.00
N TYR A 347 14.88 12.64 4.23
CA TYR A 347 13.61 12.83 3.52
C TYR A 347 12.49 11.91 4.01
N ASP A 348 12.81 10.90 4.83
CA ASP A 348 11.91 9.79 5.19
C ASP A 348 11.55 8.88 4.00
N ILE A 349 12.58 8.54 3.21
CA ILE A 349 12.44 7.57 2.12
C ILE A 349 12.57 6.17 2.70
N THR A 350 11.59 5.34 2.39
CA THR A 350 11.60 3.92 2.76
C THR A 350 12.45 3.12 1.77
N LEU A 351 13.22 2.16 2.26
CA LEU A 351 14.01 1.25 1.42
C LEU A 351 13.28 -0.07 1.20
N SER A 352 12.87 -0.28 -0.05
CA SER A 352 12.49 -1.58 -0.58
C SER A 352 13.75 -2.27 -1.10
N ILE A 353 14.38 -3.13 -0.29
CA ILE A 353 15.62 -3.78 -0.71
C ILE A 353 15.27 -4.80 -1.82
N GLY A 354 15.77 -4.55 -3.03
CA GLY A 354 15.37 -5.27 -4.24
C GLY A 354 15.82 -6.73 -4.24
N ASP A 355 15.03 -7.57 -4.91
CA ASP A 355 15.26 -9.01 -5.15
C ASP A 355 15.89 -9.23 -6.53
N GLY A 356 17.10 -8.72 -6.71
CA GLY A 356 17.82 -8.73 -7.99
C GLY A 356 18.07 -10.13 -8.53
N LEU A 357 18.22 -11.12 -7.66
CA LEU A 357 18.42 -12.53 -7.98
C LEU A 357 17.15 -13.36 -7.74
N ARG A 358 15.95 -12.76 -7.81
CA ARG A 358 14.70 -13.55 -7.77
C ARG A 358 14.60 -14.57 -8.92
N PRO A 359 13.90 -15.70 -8.72
CA PRO A 359 13.73 -16.71 -9.75
C PRO A 359 12.76 -16.25 -10.85
N GLY A 360 13.10 -16.49 -12.12
CA GLY A 360 12.22 -16.22 -13.27
C GLY A 360 11.31 -17.38 -13.65
N CYS A 361 11.60 -18.57 -13.14
CA CYS A 361 10.79 -19.77 -13.37
C CYS A 361 10.79 -20.67 -12.14
N ILE A 362 9.91 -21.67 -12.13
CA ILE A 362 9.75 -22.61 -11.02
C ILE A 362 11.04 -23.41 -10.77
N GLN A 363 11.79 -23.75 -11.81
CA GLN A 363 13.03 -24.53 -11.66
C GLN A 363 14.12 -23.76 -10.91
N ASP A 364 14.16 -22.44 -11.06
CA ASP A 364 15.15 -21.58 -10.41
C ASP A 364 14.72 -21.18 -8.99
N ALA A 365 13.51 -21.57 -8.56
CA ALA A 365 12.94 -21.16 -7.29
C ALA A 365 13.68 -21.80 -6.10
N ASN A 366 13.91 -20.98 -5.07
CA ASN A 366 14.55 -21.36 -3.81
C ASN A 366 15.99 -21.86 -3.99
N ASP A 367 16.68 -21.39 -5.02
CA ASP A 367 18.06 -21.75 -5.29
C ASP A 367 19.06 -21.00 -4.39
N ALA A 368 20.35 -21.33 -4.55
CA ALA A 368 21.42 -20.73 -3.76
C ALA A 368 21.56 -19.22 -4.00
N ALA A 369 21.37 -18.75 -5.23
CA ALA A 369 21.49 -17.33 -5.56
C ALA A 369 20.41 -16.50 -4.87
N GLN A 370 19.16 -16.97 -4.88
CA GLN A 370 18.04 -16.30 -4.23
C GLN A 370 18.25 -16.19 -2.71
N PHE A 371 18.62 -17.29 -2.04
CA PHE A 371 18.81 -17.26 -0.60
C PHE A 371 20.09 -16.53 -0.16
N ALA A 372 21.13 -16.51 -0.99
CA ALA A 372 22.32 -15.71 -0.73
C ALA A 372 21.99 -14.21 -0.73
N GLU A 373 21.22 -13.73 -1.71
CA GLU A 373 20.73 -12.34 -1.72
C GLU A 373 19.81 -12.06 -0.53
N LEU A 374 18.86 -12.96 -0.23
CA LEU A 374 17.96 -12.79 0.92
C LEU A 374 18.69 -12.63 2.25
N LYS A 375 19.78 -13.38 2.44
CA LYS A 375 20.63 -13.23 3.64
C LYS A 375 21.27 -11.84 3.70
N THR A 376 21.83 -11.37 2.59
CA THR A 376 22.39 -10.01 2.49
C THR A 376 21.34 -8.93 2.74
N GLN A 377 20.11 -9.10 2.20
CA GLN A 377 19.00 -8.18 2.47
C GLN A 377 18.75 -8.05 3.98
N GLY A 378 18.76 -9.17 4.71
CA GLY A 378 18.61 -9.16 6.17
C GLY A 378 19.71 -8.37 6.90
N ASP A 379 20.94 -8.40 6.40
CA ASP A 379 22.07 -7.63 6.94
C ASP A 379 21.92 -6.13 6.64
N LEU A 380 21.57 -5.79 5.40
CA LEU A 380 21.29 -4.41 4.97
C LEU A 380 20.10 -3.80 5.72
N THR A 381 19.08 -4.60 6.04
CA THR A 381 17.94 -4.20 6.87
C THR A 381 18.38 -3.76 8.26
N ARG A 382 19.30 -4.51 8.91
CA ARG A 382 19.77 -4.15 10.26
C ARG A 382 20.57 -2.85 10.24
N ARG A 383 21.44 -2.67 9.24
CA ARG A 383 22.17 -1.41 9.01
C ARG A 383 21.22 -0.23 8.77
N ALA A 384 20.17 -0.43 7.97
CA ALA A 384 19.15 0.60 7.74
C ALA A 384 18.43 0.99 9.04
N TRP A 385 18.06 0.01 9.85
CA TRP A 385 17.43 0.23 11.14
C TRP A 385 18.36 0.93 12.15
N GLU A 386 19.67 0.71 12.13
CA GLU A 386 20.62 1.43 12.98
C GLU A 386 20.61 2.95 12.70
N LYS A 387 20.34 3.35 11.44
CA LYS A 387 20.15 4.76 11.04
C LYS A 387 18.67 5.20 11.02
N ASN A 388 17.77 4.43 11.63
CA ASN A 388 16.32 4.69 11.65
C ASN A 388 15.69 4.83 10.25
N VAL A 389 16.27 4.24 9.21
CA VAL A 389 15.66 4.22 7.87
C VAL A 389 14.64 3.10 7.81
N GLN A 390 13.44 3.42 7.33
CA GLN A 390 12.34 2.47 7.22
C GLN A 390 12.66 1.41 6.16
N THR A 391 12.54 0.14 6.52
CA THR A 391 12.63 -0.98 5.58
C THR A 391 11.81 -2.15 6.13
N PRO A 392 11.01 -2.83 5.30
CA PRO A 392 10.20 -3.94 5.77
C PRO A 392 11.11 -5.11 6.17
N ARG A 393 10.81 -5.77 7.30
CA ARG A 393 11.60 -6.90 7.84
C ARG A 393 11.72 -8.11 6.89
N ARG A 394 10.81 -8.24 5.92
CA ARG A 394 10.87 -9.26 4.85
C ARG A 394 10.65 -8.55 3.52
N ALA A 395 11.48 -8.88 2.53
CA ALA A 395 11.30 -8.44 1.15
C ALA A 395 9.86 -8.80 0.72
N ALA A 396 9.09 -7.77 0.39
CA ALA A 396 7.70 -7.90 0.01
C ALA A 396 7.60 -8.05 -1.51
N THR A 397 8.12 -9.13 -2.09
CA THR A 397 7.84 -9.48 -3.50
C THR A 397 8.09 -10.96 -3.75
N THR A 398 7.02 -11.74 -3.92
CA THR A 398 7.10 -13.02 -4.65
C THR A 398 6.41 -12.83 -5.99
N ARG A 399 7.19 -12.56 -7.05
CA ARG A 399 6.72 -12.64 -8.44
C ARG A 399 7.14 -14.00 -9.01
N SER A 400 6.21 -14.93 -9.16
CA SER A 400 6.47 -16.21 -9.86
C SER A 400 5.52 -16.39 -11.05
N GLY A 401 6.00 -16.09 -12.26
CA GLY A 401 5.70 -16.85 -13.49
C GLY A 401 4.39 -16.63 -14.30
N SER A 402 4.60 -16.17 -15.54
CA SER A 402 3.86 -16.36 -16.82
C SER A 402 2.46 -15.77 -17.05
N GLY A 403 2.33 -15.00 -18.16
CA GLY A 403 1.25 -14.84 -19.17
C GLY A 403 -0.24 -14.78 -18.81
N TYR A 404 -0.66 -15.39 -17.71
CA TYR A 404 -1.94 -15.24 -17.06
C TYR A 404 -1.64 -15.09 -15.57
N GLY A 405 -1.50 -13.83 -15.10
CA GLY A 405 -1.06 -13.47 -13.74
C GLY A 405 -1.87 -14.08 -12.59
N ILE A 406 -2.97 -14.78 -12.86
CA ILE A 406 -3.81 -15.50 -11.88
C ILE A 406 -3.02 -16.55 -11.08
N ARG A 407 -1.95 -17.17 -11.65
CA ARG A 407 -1.13 -18.16 -10.92
C ARG A 407 -0.37 -17.59 -9.72
N THR A 408 -0.20 -16.27 -9.65
CA THR A 408 0.51 -15.60 -8.53
C THR A 408 -0.39 -15.30 -7.33
N ALA A 409 -1.73 -15.36 -7.48
CA ALA A 409 -2.66 -14.80 -6.52
C ALA A 409 -2.88 -15.61 -5.22
N PRO A 410 -3.09 -16.95 -5.21
CA PRO A 410 -3.56 -17.61 -3.98
C PRO A 410 -2.47 -18.19 -3.07
N GLY A 411 -1.32 -18.60 -3.62
CA GLY A 411 -0.36 -19.46 -2.90
C GLY A 411 0.57 -18.74 -1.92
N TYR A 412 0.87 -17.45 -2.14
CA TYR A 412 1.98 -16.76 -1.45
C TYR A 412 1.56 -15.60 -0.54
N GLY A 413 0.27 -15.23 -0.51
CA GLY A 413 -0.27 -14.29 0.48
C GLY A 413 -0.41 -14.89 1.89
N LEU A 414 -0.46 -16.22 1.99
CA LEU A 414 -0.75 -16.97 3.22
C LEU A 414 0.31 -16.83 4.34
N PRO A 415 1.64 -16.78 4.10
CA PRO A 415 2.62 -16.61 5.17
C PRO A 415 2.98 -15.15 5.46
N GLY A 416 1.97 -14.27 5.65
CA GLY A 416 2.18 -12.98 6.31
C GLY A 416 2.97 -11.92 5.54
N THR A 417 2.91 -11.96 4.20
CA THR A 417 3.41 -10.88 3.32
C THR A 417 2.56 -9.62 3.51
N ALA A 418 3.19 -8.44 3.55
CA ALA A 418 2.52 -7.18 3.88
C ALA A 418 2.04 -6.36 2.66
N LEU A 419 2.75 -6.48 1.54
CA LEU A 419 2.47 -5.76 0.28
C LEU A 419 2.63 -6.74 -0.88
N LEU A 420 1.64 -6.78 -1.77
CA LEU A 420 1.64 -7.61 -2.97
C LEU A 420 1.81 -6.70 -4.20
N CYS A 421 2.93 -6.84 -4.88
CA CYS A 421 3.15 -6.17 -6.15
C CYS A 421 2.37 -6.90 -7.25
N TYR A 422 1.48 -6.19 -7.95
CA TYR A 422 0.58 -6.81 -8.91
C TYR A 422 1.31 -7.41 -10.12
N VAL A 423 0.58 -8.24 -10.86
CA VAL A 423 1.02 -8.78 -12.16
C VAL A 423 -0.16 -8.65 -13.11
N THR A 424 0.06 -7.99 -14.24
CA THR A 424 -0.99 -7.77 -15.24
C THR A 424 -1.09 -8.95 -16.21
N PRO A 425 -2.21 -9.08 -16.96
CA PRO A 425 -2.30 -10.05 -18.04
C PRO A 425 -1.21 -9.92 -19.11
N LYS A 426 -0.61 -8.74 -19.26
CA LYS A 426 0.47 -8.49 -20.23
C LYS A 426 1.87 -8.75 -19.70
N GLU A 427 2.05 -9.22 -18.47
CA GLU A 427 3.37 -9.54 -17.95
C GLU A 427 4.08 -10.57 -18.88
N HIS A 428 5.28 -10.22 -19.35
CA HIS A 428 6.07 -10.93 -20.37
C HIS A 428 5.53 -10.86 -21.81
N LEU A 429 4.50 -10.07 -22.09
CA LEU A 429 3.91 -9.90 -23.42
C LEU A 429 4.01 -8.46 -23.94
N GLY A 430 3.89 -7.46 -23.05
CA GLY A 430 3.97 -6.06 -23.42
C GLY A 430 3.63 -5.12 -22.28
N LEU A 431 3.50 -3.82 -22.58
CA LEU A 431 3.12 -2.83 -21.58
C LEU A 431 1.61 -2.85 -21.29
N PRO A 432 1.20 -2.82 -20.01
CA PRO A 432 -0.20 -2.83 -19.63
C PRO A 432 -0.89 -1.53 -20.06
N ASN A 433 -2.05 -1.68 -20.70
CA ASN A 433 -2.96 -0.57 -20.92
C ASN A 433 -3.88 -0.39 -19.68
N ARG A 434 -4.80 0.56 -19.76
CA ARG A 434 -5.80 0.84 -18.71
C ARG A 434 -6.58 -0.39 -18.23
N ASP A 435 -7.05 -1.24 -19.14
CA ASP A 435 -7.85 -2.42 -18.78
C ASP A 435 -7.00 -3.49 -18.10
N ASP A 436 -5.76 -3.68 -18.58
CA ASP A 436 -4.79 -4.59 -17.96
C ASP A 436 -4.44 -4.15 -16.53
N VAL A 437 -4.34 -2.84 -16.30
CA VAL A 437 -4.13 -2.26 -14.96
C VAL A 437 -5.31 -2.59 -14.05
N LYS A 438 -6.56 -2.36 -14.48
CA LYS A 438 -7.74 -2.75 -13.70
C LYS A 438 -7.74 -4.25 -13.39
N ALA A 439 -7.53 -5.09 -14.40
CA ALA A 439 -7.49 -6.53 -14.24
C ALA A 439 -6.44 -6.97 -13.20
N GLY A 440 -5.23 -6.39 -13.26
CA GLY A 440 -4.17 -6.64 -12.30
C GLY A 440 -4.54 -6.19 -10.88
N VAL A 441 -5.09 -4.97 -10.72
CA VAL A 441 -5.47 -4.43 -9.41
C VAL A 441 -6.57 -5.27 -8.77
N ILE A 442 -7.65 -5.57 -9.52
CA ILE A 442 -8.77 -6.37 -8.99
C ILE A 442 -8.30 -7.78 -8.58
N ALA A 443 -7.50 -8.45 -9.42
CA ALA A 443 -6.96 -9.77 -9.10
C ALA A 443 -6.14 -9.76 -7.80
N TYR A 444 -5.37 -8.70 -7.58
CA TYR A 444 -4.54 -8.58 -6.39
C TYR A 444 -5.30 -8.07 -5.16
N LYS A 445 -6.38 -7.29 -5.30
CA LYS A 445 -7.28 -6.99 -4.18
C LYS A 445 -8.04 -8.23 -3.72
N ILE A 446 -8.43 -9.12 -4.63
CA ILE A 446 -8.96 -10.44 -4.27
C ILE A 446 -7.91 -11.23 -3.48
N ALA A 447 -6.67 -11.28 -3.96
CA ALA A 447 -5.58 -12.00 -3.28
C ALA A 447 -5.27 -11.44 -1.88
N ALA A 448 -5.19 -10.11 -1.76
CA ALA A 448 -4.96 -9.42 -0.50
C ALA A 448 -6.09 -9.68 0.50
N HIS A 449 -7.34 -9.54 0.05
CA HIS A 449 -8.51 -9.81 0.87
C HIS A 449 -8.60 -11.28 1.31
N ALA A 450 -8.32 -12.22 0.41
CA ALA A 450 -8.24 -13.65 0.75
C ALA A 450 -7.14 -13.94 1.78
N ALA A 451 -5.99 -13.27 1.69
CA ALA A 451 -4.95 -13.36 2.70
C ALA A 451 -5.42 -12.78 4.05
N ASP A 452 -6.16 -11.67 4.05
CA ASP A 452 -6.71 -11.07 5.26
C ASP A 452 -7.78 -11.95 5.93
N LEU A 453 -8.63 -12.62 5.14
CA LEU A 453 -9.54 -13.67 5.65
C LEU A 453 -8.76 -14.82 6.29
N ALA A 454 -7.72 -15.33 5.62
CA ALA A 454 -6.89 -16.41 6.14
C ALA A 454 -6.09 -16.01 7.40
N LYS A 455 -5.74 -14.73 7.53
CA LYS A 455 -5.14 -14.15 8.75
C LYS A 455 -6.15 -13.99 9.90
N GLY A 456 -7.45 -14.11 9.63
CA GLY A 456 -8.51 -13.82 10.60
C GLY A 456 -8.66 -12.33 10.90
N HIS A 457 -8.37 -11.46 9.92
CA HIS A 457 -8.54 -10.02 10.10
C HIS A 457 -10.04 -9.70 10.29
N PRO A 458 -10.45 -9.06 11.42
CA PRO A 458 -11.87 -8.92 11.76
C PRO A 458 -12.72 -8.26 10.65
N MET A 459 -12.23 -7.15 10.09
CA MET A 459 -12.92 -6.41 9.05
C MET A 459 -13.07 -7.16 7.72
N ALA A 460 -12.20 -8.15 7.43
CA ALA A 460 -12.27 -8.89 6.18
C ALA A 460 -13.52 -9.78 6.13
N SER A 461 -13.77 -10.53 7.21
CA SER A 461 -14.93 -11.44 7.31
C SER A 461 -16.29 -10.74 7.25
N LEU A 462 -16.37 -9.49 7.72
CA LEU A 462 -17.61 -8.72 7.71
C LEU A 462 -18.05 -8.37 6.28
N TRP A 463 -17.10 -8.11 5.38
CA TRP A 463 -17.41 -7.80 3.98
C TRP A 463 -17.98 -9.02 3.24
N ASP A 464 -17.34 -10.18 3.36
CA ASP A 464 -17.86 -11.43 2.77
C ASP A 464 -19.22 -11.80 3.32
N LEU A 465 -19.41 -11.61 4.63
CA LEU A 465 -20.69 -11.91 5.28
C LEU A 465 -21.80 -11.02 4.72
N GLU A 466 -21.57 -9.72 4.61
CA GLU A 466 -22.59 -8.79 4.11
C GLU A 466 -22.89 -9.02 2.63
N LEU A 467 -21.87 -9.28 1.81
CA LEU A 467 -22.06 -9.66 0.40
C LEU A 467 -22.83 -10.97 0.28
N SER A 468 -22.53 -11.95 1.12
CA SER A 468 -23.20 -13.25 1.15
C SER A 468 -24.66 -13.15 1.61
N LYS A 469 -24.95 -12.27 2.58
CA LYS A 469 -26.32 -11.96 2.99
C LYS A 469 -27.10 -11.32 1.85
N ALA A 470 -26.55 -10.28 1.22
CA ALA A 470 -27.19 -9.64 0.07
C ALA A 470 -27.48 -10.64 -1.05
N ARG A 471 -26.55 -11.58 -1.31
CA ARG A 471 -26.76 -12.68 -2.26
C ARG A 471 -27.89 -13.62 -1.85
N PHE A 472 -27.91 -14.04 -0.58
CA PHE A 472 -28.93 -14.98 -0.08
C PHE A 472 -30.33 -14.36 -0.01
N GLU A 473 -30.41 -13.06 0.23
CA GLU A 473 -31.64 -12.27 0.29
C GLU A 473 -32.06 -11.72 -1.08
N PHE A 474 -31.34 -12.05 -2.15
CA PHE A 474 -31.60 -11.58 -3.52
C PHE A 474 -31.62 -10.05 -3.67
N ARG A 475 -30.87 -9.33 -2.83
CA ARG A 475 -30.63 -7.89 -2.94
C ARG A 475 -29.56 -7.63 -4.01
N TRP A 476 -29.91 -7.82 -5.28
CA TRP A 476 -28.95 -7.79 -6.39
C TRP A 476 -28.13 -6.50 -6.48
N TYR A 477 -28.77 -5.34 -6.32
CA TYR A 477 -28.05 -4.05 -6.34
C TYR A 477 -27.04 -3.92 -5.20
N ASP A 478 -27.41 -4.37 -4.00
CA ASP A 478 -26.50 -4.37 -2.85
C ASP A 478 -25.35 -5.35 -3.09
N GLN A 479 -25.63 -6.54 -3.62
CA GLN A 479 -24.59 -7.52 -3.98
C GLN A 479 -23.62 -6.95 -5.02
N PHE A 480 -24.09 -6.21 -6.01
CA PHE A 480 -23.22 -5.55 -6.98
C PHE A 480 -22.40 -4.44 -6.32
N ALA A 481 -23.04 -3.57 -5.55
CA ALA A 481 -22.38 -2.44 -4.88
C ALA A 481 -21.30 -2.90 -3.88
N LEU A 482 -21.51 -4.04 -3.23
CA LEU A 482 -20.54 -4.68 -2.33
C LEU A 482 -19.41 -5.41 -3.07
N ALA A 483 -19.49 -5.64 -4.38
CA ALA A 483 -18.42 -6.29 -5.12
C ALA A 483 -17.18 -5.39 -5.25
N LEU A 484 -16.00 -5.99 -5.41
CA LEU A 484 -14.77 -5.25 -5.74
C LEU A 484 -14.87 -4.50 -7.06
N ASP A 485 -15.66 -5.01 -8.00
CA ASP A 485 -15.94 -4.40 -9.31
C ASP A 485 -17.44 -4.43 -9.62
N PRO A 486 -18.22 -3.47 -9.06
CA PRO A 486 -19.68 -3.47 -9.17
C PRO A 486 -20.21 -3.45 -10.59
N VAL A 487 -19.57 -2.67 -11.47
CA VAL A 487 -20.02 -2.52 -12.87
C VAL A 487 -19.85 -3.82 -13.66
N THR A 488 -18.76 -4.56 -13.43
CA THR A 488 -18.54 -5.87 -14.07
C THR A 488 -19.51 -6.91 -13.52
N ALA A 489 -19.73 -6.94 -12.20
CA ALA A 489 -20.67 -7.87 -11.58
C ALA A 489 -22.10 -7.68 -12.13
N ARG A 490 -22.55 -6.42 -12.27
CA ARG A 490 -23.84 -6.09 -12.89
C ARG A 490 -23.86 -6.48 -14.37
N ALA A 491 -22.82 -6.13 -15.14
CA ALA A 491 -22.76 -6.43 -16.57
C ALA A 491 -22.87 -7.94 -16.84
N TYR A 492 -22.24 -8.78 -16.02
CA TYR A 492 -22.31 -10.24 -16.17
C TYR A 492 -23.69 -10.81 -15.87
N HIS A 493 -24.38 -10.26 -14.86
CA HIS A 493 -25.78 -10.62 -14.60
C HIS A 493 -26.67 -10.19 -15.80
N ASP A 494 -26.52 -8.95 -16.23
CA ASP A 494 -27.39 -8.30 -17.23
C ASP A 494 -27.17 -8.85 -18.65
N ALA A 495 -26.05 -9.52 -18.91
CA ALA A 495 -25.80 -10.23 -20.15
C ALA A 495 -26.88 -11.28 -20.47
N THR A 496 -27.58 -11.80 -19.46
CA THR A 496 -28.66 -12.79 -19.64
C THR A 496 -30.01 -12.33 -19.07
N LEU A 497 -30.00 -11.51 -18.02
CA LEU A 497 -31.21 -11.00 -17.36
C LEU A 497 -31.16 -9.46 -17.24
N PRO A 498 -31.23 -8.72 -18.36
CA PRO A 498 -31.07 -7.27 -18.35
C PRO A 498 -32.25 -6.52 -17.73
N GLN A 499 -33.44 -7.14 -17.70
CA GLN A 499 -34.67 -6.48 -17.28
C GLN A 499 -34.62 -6.10 -15.80
N GLU A 500 -35.10 -4.90 -15.46
CA GLU A 500 -35.11 -4.37 -14.08
C GLU A 500 -35.80 -5.30 -13.05
N PRO A 501 -36.94 -5.95 -13.36
CA PRO A 501 -37.54 -6.93 -12.44
C PRO A 501 -36.60 -8.08 -12.04
N ALA A 502 -35.61 -8.43 -12.87
CA ALA A 502 -34.64 -9.47 -12.54
C ALA A 502 -33.76 -9.11 -11.33
N LYS A 503 -33.64 -7.81 -10.98
CA LYS A 503 -32.87 -7.35 -9.81
C LYS A 503 -33.62 -7.49 -8.49
N THR A 504 -34.84 -7.98 -8.55
CA THR A 504 -35.65 -8.39 -7.40
C THR A 504 -36.05 -9.86 -7.48
N ALA A 505 -35.56 -10.58 -8.51
CA ALA A 505 -35.90 -11.98 -8.71
C ALA A 505 -35.12 -12.88 -7.75
N HIS A 506 -35.80 -13.90 -7.20
CA HIS A 506 -35.22 -14.91 -6.32
C HIS A 506 -34.48 -16.01 -7.09
N PHE A 507 -33.81 -15.66 -8.20
CA PHE A 507 -33.02 -16.58 -9.00
C PHE A 507 -32.09 -15.81 -9.95
N CYS A 508 -31.12 -16.52 -10.52
CA CYS A 508 -30.35 -16.05 -11.67
C CYS A 508 -30.50 -17.01 -12.86
N SER A 509 -29.93 -16.65 -14.01
CA SER A 509 -30.00 -17.45 -15.24
C SER A 509 -29.35 -18.84 -15.12
N MET A 510 -28.45 -19.07 -14.15
CA MET A 510 -27.83 -20.39 -13.97
C MET A 510 -28.83 -21.47 -13.51
N CYS A 511 -29.79 -21.11 -12.64
CA CYS A 511 -30.72 -22.09 -12.06
C CYS A 511 -32.17 -21.87 -12.51
N GLY A 512 -32.49 -20.64 -12.94
CA GLY A 512 -33.88 -20.23 -13.18
C GLY A 512 -34.74 -20.30 -11.90
N PRO A 513 -36.04 -20.03 -12.01
CA PRO A 513 -36.93 -19.87 -10.86
C PRO A 513 -37.15 -21.17 -10.07
N LYS A 514 -37.08 -22.34 -10.72
CA LYS A 514 -37.46 -23.62 -10.11
C LYS A 514 -36.33 -24.34 -9.37
N PHE A 515 -35.08 -24.08 -9.73
CA PHE A 515 -33.93 -24.84 -9.22
C PHE A 515 -32.95 -23.97 -8.42
N CYS A 516 -33.33 -22.73 -8.08
CA CYS A 516 -32.49 -21.89 -7.26
C CYS A 516 -32.43 -22.45 -5.82
N SER A 517 -31.27 -22.94 -5.43
CA SER A 517 -31.04 -23.53 -4.11
C SER A 517 -31.31 -22.55 -2.95
N MET A 518 -30.98 -21.28 -3.13
CA MET A 518 -31.21 -20.25 -2.10
C MET A 518 -32.71 -19.96 -1.92
N ASN A 519 -33.50 -19.91 -2.99
CA ASN A 519 -34.95 -19.74 -2.89
C ASN A 519 -35.61 -20.96 -2.23
N ILE A 520 -35.23 -22.17 -2.64
CA ILE A 520 -35.69 -23.41 -2.00
C ILE A 520 -35.35 -23.40 -0.50
N THR A 521 -34.16 -22.92 -0.13
CA THR A 521 -33.76 -22.81 1.29
C THR A 521 -34.62 -21.81 2.06
N GLN A 522 -35.01 -20.68 1.45
CA GLN A 522 -35.93 -19.73 2.07
C GLN A 522 -37.32 -20.37 2.30
N GLU A 523 -37.84 -21.09 1.32
CA GLU A 523 -39.10 -21.84 1.44
C GLU A 523 -39.04 -22.88 2.57
N LEU A 524 -37.94 -23.65 2.64
CA LEU A 524 -37.70 -24.62 3.71
C LEU A 524 -37.66 -23.96 5.10
N ARG A 525 -37.02 -22.78 5.22
CA ARG A 525 -36.98 -22.05 6.50
C ARG A 525 -38.38 -21.64 6.96
N VAL A 526 -39.24 -21.19 6.04
CA VAL A 526 -40.63 -20.84 6.35
C VAL A 526 -41.42 -22.08 6.79
N MET A 527 -41.27 -23.21 6.08
CA MET A 527 -41.95 -24.46 6.44
C MET A 527 -41.55 -24.92 7.85
N VAL A 528 -40.24 -25.00 8.14
CA VAL A 528 -39.74 -25.41 9.46
C VAL A 528 -40.16 -24.43 10.54
N GLN A 529 -40.14 -23.12 10.28
CA GLN A 529 -40.57 -22.13 11.27
C GLN A 529 -42.06 -22.28 11.61
N ASN A 530 -42.92 -22.51 10.61
CA ASN A 530 -44.34 -22.76 10.83
C ASN A 530 -44.59 -24.02 11.68
N ASP A 531 -43.82 -25.09 11.45
CA ASP A 531 -43.92 -26.32 12.23
C ASP A 531 -43.49 -26.09 13.69
N LEU A 532 -42.38 -25.37 13.91
CA LEU A 532 -41.90 -25.00 15.24
C LEU A 532 -42.88 -24.10 15.99
N ASP A 533 -43.48 -23.12 15.31
CA ASP A 533 -44.47 -22.23 15.90
C ASP A 533 -45.75 -23.00 16.29
N ALA A 534 -46.16 -23.97 15.47
CA ALA A 534 -47.28 -24.85 15.78
C ALA A 534 -47.00 -25.77 16.98
N GLU A 535 -45.79 -26.34 17.07
CA GLU A 535 -45.35 -27.12 18.24
C GLU A 535 -45.29 -26.28 19.52
N ALA A 536 -44.76 -25.06 19.44
CA ALA A 536 -44.71 -24.13 20.57
C ALA A 536 -46.10 -23.74 21.05
N ALA A 537 -47.02 -23.41 20.13
CA ALA A 537 -48.41 -23.10 20.46
C ALA A 537 -49.15 -24.29 21.09
N ALA A 538 -48.90 -25.51 20.61
CA ALA A 538 -49.46 -26.73 21.20
C ALA A 538 -48.91 -26.99 22.61
N ALA A 539 -47.61 -26.78 22.83
CA ALA A 539 -46.99 -26.90 24.14
C ALA A 539 -47.51 -25.85 25.14
N GLU A 540 -47.72 -24.61 24.69
CA GLU A 540 -48.29 -23.53 25.50
C GLU A 540 -49.75 -23.83 25.87
N ALA A 541 -50.56 -24.32 24.93
CA ALA A 541 -51.93 -24.76 25.20
C ALA A 541 -51.98 -25.92 26.20
N ALA A 542 -51.10 -26.92 26.05
CA ALA A 542 -51.00 -28.05 26.98
C ALA A 542 -50.54 -27.60 28.39
N ALA A 543 -49.60 -26.64 28.47
CA ALA A 543 -49.17 -26.06 29.74
C ALA A 543 -50.30 -25.26 30.42
N ALA A 544 -51.07 -24.47 29.66
CA ALA A 544 -52.22 -23.74 30.16
C ALA A 544 -53.32 -24.68 30.67
N GLU A 545 -53.60 -25.78 29.95
CA GLU A 545 -54.54 -26.81 30.39
C GLU A 545 -54.04 -27.51 31.66
N GLY A 546 -52.75 -27.89 31.71
CA GLY A 546 -52.13 -28.47 32.91
C GLY A 546 -52.22 -27.55 34.13
N MET A 547 -51.97 -26.24 33.95
CA MET A 547 -52.14 -25.24 35.02
C MET A 547 -53.60 -25.10 35.46
N ALA A 548 -54.55 -25.15 34.53
CA ALA A 548 -55.98 -25.11 34.86
C ALA A 548 -56.41 -26.36 35.67
N GLN A 549 -55.94 -27.54 35.29
CA GLN A 549 -56.18 -28.80 36.01
C GLN A 549 -55.59 -28.75 37.43
N MET A 550 -54.35 -28.27 37.58
CA MET A 550 -53.72 -28.10 38.90
C MET A 550 -54.44 -27.04 39.75
N SER A 551 -54.96 -25.98 39.13
CA SER A 551 -55.78 -24.95 39.80
C SER A 551 -57.12 -25.51 40.30
N GLU A 552 -57.79 -26.35 39.50
CA GLU A 552 -59.00 -27.05 39.93
C GLU A 552 -58.74 -28.08 41.02
N GLU A 553 -57.65 -28.84 40.91
CA GLU A 553 -57.23 -29.79 41.93
C GLU A 553 -56.90 -29.08 43.25
N PHE A 554 -56.17 -27.96 43.20
CA PHE A 554 -55.89 -27.14 44.36
C PHE A 554 -57.18 -26.67 45.05
N LYS A 555 -58.15 -26.15 44.29
CA LYS A 555 -59.47 -25.77 44.83
C LYS A 555 -60.22 -26.96 45.43
N ARG A 556 -60.18 -28.12 44.78
CA ARG A 556 -60.85 -29.36 45.24
C ARG A 556 -60.25 -29.88 46.54
N ARG A 557 -58.94 -29.73 46.72
CA ARG A 557 -58.21 -30.11 47.94
C ARG A 557 -58.32 -29.07 49.07
N GLY A 558 -59.25 -28.12 48.96
CA GLY A 558 -59.53 -27.13 50.00
C GLY A 558 -58.76 -25.82 49.87
N ALA A 559 -58.04 -25.61 48.76
CA ALA A 559 -57.20 -24.44 48.53
C ALA A 559 -56.13 -24.24 49.62
N GLU A 560 -55.64 -25.34 50.19
CA GLU A 560 -54.59 -25.35 51.21
C GLU A 560 -53.22 -25.53 50.55
N ILE A 561 -52.26 -24.72 50.95
CA ILE A 561 -50.89 -24.77 50.40
C ILE A 561 -50.12 -26.01 50.92
N TYR A 562 -50.50 -26.52 52.10
CA TYR A 562 -49.87 -27.67 52.74
C TYR A 562 -50.91 -28.69 53.12
N HIS A 563 -50.88 -29.86 52.49
CA HIS A 563 -51.70 -30.99 52.88
C HIS A 563 -50.92 -31.88 53.86
N ALA A 564 -51.57 -32.40 54.90
CA ALA A 564 -50.97 -33.40 55.76
C ALA A 564 -50.67 -34.66 54.94
N ALA A 565 -49.42 -35.14 55.03
CA ALA A 565 -48.89 -36.25 54.23
C ALA A 565 -49.61 -37.58 54.48
#